data_AF-A0A532D657-F1
#
_entry.id   AF-A0A532D657-F1
#
_cell.length_a   1.000
_cell.length_b   1.000
_cell.length_c   1.000
_cell.angle_alpha   90.00
_cell.angle_beta   90.00
_cell.angle_gamma   90.00
#
_symmetry.space_group_name_H-M   'P 1'
#
loop_
_entity.id
_entity.type
_entity.pdbx_description
1 polymer ?
#
loop_
_entity_poly.entity_id
_entity_poly.type
_entity_poly.pdbx_seq_one_letter_code
_entity_poly.pdbx_strand_id
1 'polypeptide(L)'
;MRGIRLPLPKQTHRVHLTARDQIRRDRRTSRALMADQDRDRDNSDLTPFWELVHPDNSEHDSVSTHSLTRLAQTLDLILFTDHAGGPMSHLVLVSGSRAFPSPDLVKHRIRTALTPGDRLMHGCARGVDTWAEEAARAVGATILRRPADWDRYGKRAGMIRNADMFNEARRAGDFRILIFWDGISRGTKNMIDRCVAAGLPHEVIRSDSASS
;
A
#
# COMPACT_ATOMS: atom_id res chain seq x y z
N MET A 1 29.10 6.59 60.64
CA MET A 1 28.96 7.17 59.27
C MET A 1 27.79 6.47 58.59
N ARG A 2 26.81 7.25 58.13
CA ARG A 2 25.48 6.78 57.73
C ARG A 2 25.52 6.21 56.30
N GLY A 3 25.09 4.95 56.15
CA GLY A 3 24.84 4.32 54.85
C GLY A 3 23.54 4.87 54.25
N ILE A 4 23.60 5.35 53.01
CA ILE A 4 22.45 5.89 52.29
C ILE A 4 21.74 4.72 51.60
N ARG A 5 20.57 4.34 52.12
CA ARG A 5 19.60 3.42 51.49
C ARG A 5 18.78 4.20 50.46
N LEU A 6 18.89 3.84 49.18
CA LEU A 6 18.00 4.35 48.13
C LEU A 6 16.64 3.60 48.19
N PRO A 7 15.49 4.28 48.04
CA PRO A 7 14.19 3.63 48.07
C PRO A 7 13.88 2.91 46.75
N LEU A 8 13.36 1.69 46.85
CA LEU A 8 12.83 0.94 45.71
C LEU A 8 11.50 1.54 45.23
N PRO A 9 11.23 1.57 43.91
CA PRO A 9 9.98 2.11 43.38
C PRO A 9 8.77 1.23 43.74
N LYS A 10 7.68 1.88 44.17
CA LYS A 10 6.41 1.25 44.53
C LYS A 10 5.78 0.55 43.32
N GLN A 11 5.40 -0.71 43.48
CA GLN A 11 4.63 -1.45 42.49
C GLN A 11 3.22 -0.85 42.36
N THR A 12 2.90 -0.31 41.19
CA THR A 12 1.53 0.03 40.80
C THR A 12 0.88 -1.19 40.16
N HIS A 13 -0.12 -1.76 40.82
CA HIS A 13 -0.98 -2.80 40.24
C HIS A 13 -1.79 -2.21 39.07
N ARG A 14 -1.39 -2.54 37.84
CA ARG A 14 -2.17 -2.22 36.64
C ARG A 14 -3.18 -3.34 36.43
N VAL A 15 -4.46 -3.03 36.62
CA VAL A 15 -5.55 -3.98 36.33
C VAL A 15 -5.55 -4.24 34.82
N HIS A 16 -5.22 -5.47 34.42
CA HIS A 16 -5.28 -5.91 33.03
C HIS A 16 -6.75 -6.21 32.70
N LEU A 17 -7.39 -5.36 31.90
CA LEU A 17 -8.65 -5.70 31.25
C LEU A 17 -8.35 -6.69 30.12
N THR A 18 -9.14 -7.75 30.05
CA THR A 18 -8.97 -8.77 29.01
C THR A 18 -9.60 -8.30 27.70
N ALA A 19 -9.13 -8.82 26.57
CA ALA A 19 -9.63 -8.46 25.23
C ALA A 19 -11.16 -8.63 25.08
N ARG A 20 -11.79 -9.50 25.89
CA ARG A 20 -13.25 -9.68 25.93
C ARG A 20 -14.00 -8.51 26.57
N ASP A 21 -13.36 -7.80 27.51
CA ASP A 21 -13.95 -6.63 28.19
C ASP A 21 -13.92 -5.37 27.31
N GLN A 22 -12.91 -5.25 26.44
CA GLN A 22 -12.79 -4.16 25.47
C GLN A 22 -13.93 -4.22 24.43
N ILE A 23 -14.23 -5.41 23.92
CA ILE A 23 -15.25 -5.64 22.87
C ILE A 23 -16.67 -5.31 23.33
N ARG A 24 -16.97 -5.43 24.63
CA ARG A 24 -18.29 -5.09 25.19
C ARG A 24 -18.53 -3.57 25.29
N ARG A 25 -17.48 -2.75 25.39
CA ARG A 25 -17.62 -1.28 25.41
C ARG A 25 -17.90 -0.72 24.02
N ASP A 26 -17.21 -1.21 23.00
CA ASP A 26 -17.35 -0.69 21.63
C ASP A 26 -18.72 -1.00 21.00
N ARG A 27 -19.39 -2.06 21.44
CA ARG A 27 -20.75 -2.38 20.98
C ARG A 27 -21.84 -1.45 21.53
N ARG A 28 -21.60 -0.74 22.64
CA ARG A 28 -22.56 0.24 23.19
C ARG A 28 -22.46 1.60 22.50
N THR A 29 -21.29 1.99 22.01
CA THR A 29 -21.08 3.25 21.28
C THR A 29 -21.57 3.19 19.84
N SER A 30 -21.43 2.06 19.14
CA SER A 30 -21.89 1.95 17.75
C SER A 30 -23.42 1.88 17.60
N ARG A 31 -24.15 1.41 18.61
CA ARG A 31 -25.63 1.37 18.57
C ARG A 31 -26.28 2.73 18.86
N ALA A 32 -25.53 3.69 19.43
CA ALA A 32 -26.00 5.05 19.68
C ALA A 32 -25.78 6.00 18.46
N LEU A 33 -24.88 5.64 17.54
CA LEU A 33 -24.58 6.44 16.33
C LEU A 33 -25.43 6.06 15.11
N MET A 34 -26.13 4.91 15.15
CA MET A 34 -26.97 4.44 14.03
C MET A 34 -28.46 4.79 14.19
N ALA A 35 -28.84 5.60 15.18
CA ALA A 35 -30.24 5.98 15.42
C ALA A 35 -30.61 7.38 14.87
N ASP A 36 -29.73 8.03 14.10
CA ASP A 36 -29.89 9.46 13.75
C ASP A 36 -29.72 9.78 12.25
N GLN A 37 -29.83 8.78 11.37
CA GLN A 37 -29.78 8.99 9.92
C GLN A 37 -30.96 8.31 9.20
N ASP A 38 -32.17 8.69 9.59
CA ASP A 38 -33.37 8.47 8.78
C ASP A 38 -34.24 9.73 8.89
N ARG A 39 -33.94 10.71 8.03
CA ARG A 39 -34.87 11.79 7.70
C ARG A 39 -34.52 12.41 6.35
N ASP A 40 -35.51 12.38 5.47
CA ASP A 40 -35.71 13.22 4.30
C ASP A 40 -34.83 12.97 3.07
N ARG A 41 -35.40 12.25 2.09
CA ARG A 41 -35.56 12.77 0.71
C ARG A 41 -36.54 11.92 -0.09
N ASP A 42 -37.72 12.51 -0.27
CA ASP A 42 -38.61 12.32 -1.39
C ASP A 42 -37.91 12.77 -2.68
N ASN A 43 -37.90 11.92 -3.71
CA ASN A 43 -37.75 12.34 -5.10
C ASN A 43 -38.32 11.25 -6.03
N SER A 44 -39.59 11.44 -6.36
CA SER A 44 -40.27 10.87 -7.52
C SER A 44 -39.54 11.27 -8.82
N ASP A 45 -39.73 10.45 -9.86
CA ASP A 45 -39.34 10.65 -11.25
C ASP A 45 -37.86 10.45 -11.64
N LEU A 46 -37.42 9.19 -11.63
CA LEU A 46 -36.46 8.69 -12.63
C LEU A 46 -36.81 7.24 -12.99
N THR A 47 -37.45 7.04 -14.14
CA THR A 47 -37.56 5.72 -14.78
C THR A 47 -36.16 5.23 -15.15
N PRO A 48 -35.72 4.05 -14.70
CA PRO A 48 -34.39 3.55 -15.00
C PRO A 48 -34.28 3.02 -16.44
N PHE A 49 -33.14 3.29 -17.06
CA PHE A 49 -32.78 3.08 -18.48
C PHE A 49 -32.91 1.63 -19.01
N TRP A 50 -33.23 0.64 -18.17
CA TRP A 50 -33.36 -0.77 -18.57
C TRP A 50 -34.72 -1.14 -19.18
N GLU A 51 -35.67 -0.22 -19.26
CA GLU A 51 -37.04 -0.47 -19.73
C GLU A 51 -37.23 -0.32 -21.27
N LEU A 52 -36.15 -0.28 -22.06
CA LEU A 52 -36.19 -0.03 -23.51
C LEU A 52 -35.55 -1.14 -24.38
N VAL A 53 -35.57 -2.39 -23.91
CA VAL A 53 -35.18 -3.54 -24.73
C VAL A 53 -36.29 -4.58 -24.72
N HIS A 54 -37.20 -4.49 -25.69
CA HIS A 54 -38.06 -5.60 -26.06
C HIS A 54 -37.35 -6.44 -27.13
N PRO A 55 -37.00 -7.72 -26.86
CA PRO A 55 -36.63 -8.63 -27.93
C PRO A 55 -37.90 -9.16 -28.61
N ASP A 56 -38.06 -8.77 -29.88
CA ASP A 56 -38.93 -9.44 -30.86
C ASP A 56 -38.48 -10.91 -31.01
N ASN A 57 -39.45 -11.82 -31.06
CA ASN A 57 -39.23 -13.25 -30.92
C ASN A 57 -39.42 -13.93 -32.28
N SER A 58 -38.31 -14.21 -32.98
CA SER A 58 -38.30 -15.12 -34.12
C SER A 58 -36.98 -15.92 -34.19
N GLU A 59 -37.04 -17.10 -33.59
CA GLU A 59 -36.38 -18.40 -33.88
C GLU A 59 -34.88 -18.51 -34.25
N HIS A 60 -34.30 -19.59 -33.68
CA HIS A 60 -33.03 -20.28 -34.02
C HIS A 60 -31.70 -19.71 -33.49
N ASP A 61 -31.35 -20.04 -32.24
CA ASP A 61 -30.49 -21.20 -31.95
C ASP A 61 -30.16 -21.29 -30.44
N SER A 62 -30.18 -22.52 -29.94
CA SER A 62 -30.11 -22.85 -28.52
C SER A 62 -28.70 -22.65 -27.94
N VAL A 63 -28.43 -21.46 -27.40
CA VAL A 63 -27.47 -21.29 -26.31
C VAL A 63 -28.24 -20.74 -25.12
N SER A 64 -28.55 -21.62 -24.17
CA SER A 64 -29.35 -21.31 -22.99
C SER A 64 -28.91 -20.01 -22.34
N THR A 65 -29.83 -19.05 -22.22
CA THR A 65 -29.66 -17.73 -21.59
C THR A 65 -29.06 -17.82 -20.17
N HIS A 66 -29.15 -18.99 -19.54
CA HIS A 66 -28.54 -19.35 -18.26
C HIS A 66 -26.99 -19.41 -18.26
N SER A 67 -26.35 -19.56 -19.43
CA SER A 67 -24.88 -19.63 -19.55
C SER A 67 -24.21 -18.26 -19.52
N LEU A 68 -24.87 -17.23 -20.06
CA LEU A 68 -24.33 -15.86 -20.11
C LEU A 68 -24.49 -15.12 -18.78
N THR A 69 -25.60 -15.34 -18.06
CA THR A 69 -25.80 -14.80 -16.71
C THR A 69 -24.73 -15.30 -15.74
N ARG A 70 -24.31 -16.57 -15.88
CA ARG A 70 -23.26 -17.15 -15.05
C ARG A 70 -21.91 -16.49 -15.30
N LEU A 71 -21.57 -16.18 -16.55
CA LEU A 71 -20.32 -15.50 -16.90
C LEU A 71 -20.30 -14.04 -16.43
N ALA A 72 -21.41 -13.30 -16.56
CA ALA A 72 -21.53 -11.94 -16.03
C ALA A 72 -21.44 -11.91 -14.49
N GLN A 73 -22.13 -12.84 -13.79
CA GLN A 73 -22.04 -12.97 -12.33
C GLN A 73 -20.66 -13.43 -11.83
N THR A 74 -19.96 -14.25 -12.62
CA THR A 74 -18.58 -14.67 -12.29
C THR A 74 -17.58 -13.53 -12.54
N LEU A 75 -17.82 -12.67 -13.54
CA LEU A 75 -17.01 -11.48 -13.81
C LEU A 75 -17.24 -10.38 -12.78
N ASP A 76 -18.46 -10.19 -12.28
CA ASP A 76 -18.74 -9.25 -11.19
C ASP A 76 -18.03 -9.64 -9.88
N LEU A 77 -17.82 -10.95 -9.63
CA LEU A 77 -17.01 -11.41 -8.49
C LEU A 77 -15.52 -11.06 -8.63
N ILE A 78 -15.04 -10.83 -9.85
CA ILE A 78 -13.65 -10.44 -10.11
C ILE A 78 -13.47 -8.91 -10.00
N LEU A 79 -14.54 -8.12 -10.16
CA LEU A 79 -14.47 -6.66 -10.25
C LEU A 79 -15.12 -5.90 -9.07
N PHE A 80 -15.88 -6.55 -8.20
CA PHE A 80 -16.38 -5.93 -6.97
C PHE A 80 -15.49 -6.22 -5.77
N THR A 81 -14.63 -5.25 -5.43
CA THR A 81 -14.16 -5.11 -4.04
C THR A 81 -14.36 -3.67 -3.57
N ASP A 82 -15.61 -3.36 -3.22
CA ASP A 82 -15.89 -2.34 -2.21
C ASP A 82 -16.50 -3.01 -0.97
N HIS A 83 -15.60 -3.53 -0.13
CA HIS A 83 -15.78 -3.73 1.29
C HIS A 83 -14.47 -3.27 1.94
N ALA A 84 -14.49 -2.87 3.21
CA ALA A 84 -13.35 -2.43 4.00
C ALA A 84 -12.23 -3.51 4.17
N GLY A 85 -11.67 -3.97 3.07
CA GLY A 85 -10.88 -5.19 2.90
C GLY A 85 -10.84 -5.66 1.43
N GLY A 86 -10.64 -4.75 0.47
CA GLY A 86 -10.32 -5.10 -0.93
C GLY A 86 -8.98 -5.86 -1.05
N PRO A 87 -8.53 -6.24 -2.26
CA PRO A 87 -7.22 -6.89 -2.42
C PRO A 87 -6.19 -6.01 -1.70
N MET A 88 -5.47 -6.61 -0.75
CA MET A 88 -4.52 -5.89 0.07
C MET A 88 -3.53 -5.17 -0.84
N SER A 89 -3.69 -3.84 -0.98
CA SER A 89 -2.77 -3.06 -1.81
C SER A 89 -1.39 -3.06 -1.15
N HIS A 90 -0.49 -3.86 -1.70
CA HIS A 90 0.87 -3.99 -1.18
C HIS A 90 1.61 -2.67 -1.43
N LEU A 91 2.41 -2.25 -0.45
CA LEU A 91 3.29 -1.11 -0.62
C LEU A 91 4.68 -1.58 -1.04
N VAL A 92 5.13 -1.21 -2.24
CA VAL A 92 6.53 -1.39 -2.63
C VAL A 92 7.27 -0.06 -2.49
N LEU A 93 8.17 0.00 -1.51
CA LEU A 93 9.12 1.09 -1.36
C LEU A 93 10.32 0.83 -2.28
N VAL A 94 10.61 1.79 -3.16
CA VAL A 94 11.81 1.77 -3.99
C VAL A 94 12.78 2.85 -3.55
N SER A 95 14.05 2.46 -3.50
CA SER A 95 15.17 3.38 -3.35
C SER A 95 16.30 2.92 -4.26
N GLY A 96 17.05 3.86 -4.83
CA GLY A 96 18.22 3.45 -5.58
C GLY A 96 19.14 4.55 -6.04
N SER A 97 20.18 4.11 -6.71
CA SER A 97 21.29 4.95 -7.13
C SER A 97 20.93 5.75 -8.38
N ARG A 98 21.26 7.04 -8.41
CA ARG A 98 20.96 7.92 -9.55
C ARG A 98 21.68 7.52 -10.85
N ALA A 99 22.76 6.75 -10.71
CA ALA A 99 23.59 6.25 -11.78
C ALA A 99 23.56 4.71 -11.86
N PHE A 100 22.49 4.07 -11.35
CA PHE A 100 22.33 2.63 -11.50
C PHE A 100 22.36 2.25 -13.00
N PRO A 101 23.18 1.28 -13.42
CA PRO A 101 23.56 1.15 -14.82
C PRO A 101 22.53 0.43 -15.70
N SER A 102 21.54 -0.26 -15.11
CA SER A 102 20.57 -1.05 -15.85
C SER A 102 19.13 -0.59 -15.59
N PRO A 103 18.59 0.33 -16.43
CA PRO A 103 17.18 0.72 -16.37
C PRO A 103 16.22 -0.45 -16.59
N ASP A 104 16.56 -1.38 -17.48
CA ASP A 104 15.69 -2.52 -17.83
C ASP A 104 15.56 -3.49 -16.66
N LEU A 105 16.63 -3.72 -15.91
CA LEU A 105 16.57 -4.51 -14.68
C LEU A 105 15.62 -3.86 -13.67
N VAL A 106 15.69 -2.54 -13.47
CA VAL A 106 14.75 -1.82 -12.60
C VAL A 106 13.32 -2.03 -13.07
N LYS A 107 13.04 -1.76 -14.36
CA LYS A 107 11.69 -1.89 -14.92
C LYS A 107 11.15 -3.32 -14.81
N HIS A 108 11.98 -4.32 -15.11
CA HIS A 108 11.61 -5.72 -15.01
C HIS A 108 11.27 -6.11 -13.56
N ARG A 109 12.13 -5.75 -12.60
CA ARG A 109 11.90 -6.04 -11.18
C ARG A 109 10.64 -5.36 -10.63
N ILE A 110 10.31 -4.18 -11.13
CA ILE A 110 9.10 -3.48 -10.72
C ILE A 110 7.85 -4.12 -11.31
N ARG A 111 7.88 -4.53 -12.59
CA ARG A 111 6.75 -5.24 -13.22
C ARG A 111 6.47 -6.61 -12.60
N THR A 112 7.48 -7.27 -12.04
CA THR A 112 7.30 -8.55 -11.35
C THR A 112 6.94 -8.39 -9.87
N ALA A 113 7.21 -7.23 -9.27
CA ALA A 113 6.92 -6.97 -7.87
C ALA A 113 5.56 -6.32 -7.61
N LEU A 114 4.90 -5.78 -8.65
CA LEU A 114 3.64 -5.06 -8.56
C LEU A 114 2.56 -5.72 -9.40
N THR A 115 1.32 -5.56 -8.93
CA THR A 115 0.08 -5.87 -9.64
C THR A 115 -0.81 -4.62 -9.74
N PRO A 116 -1.81 -4.58 -10.64
CA PRO A 116 -2.75 -3.46 -10.70
C PRO A 116 -3.39 -3.20 -9.33
N GLY A 117 -3.39 -1.94 -8.87
CA GLY A 117 -3.91 -1.56 -7.55
C GLY A 117 -2.86 -1.51 -6.42
N ASP A 118 -1.66 -2.08 -6.60
CA ASP A 118 -0.56 -1.91 -5.65
C ASP A 118 -0.06 -0.46 -5.58
N ARG A 119 0.73 -0.15 -4.56
CA ARG A 119 1.30 1.19 -4.34
C ARG A 119 2.81 1.16 -4.50
N LEU A 120 3.36 2.05 -5.32
CA LEU A 120 4.80 2.29 -5.42
C LEU A 120 5.16 3.58 -4.70
N MET A 121 6.04 3.54 -3.70
CA MET A 121 6.62 4.73 -3.05
C MET A 121 8.07 4.94 -3.45
N HIS A 122 8.41 6.17 -3.84
CA HIS A 122 9.78 6.55 -4.23
C HIS A 122 10.06 8.04 -3.98
N GLY A 123 11.32 8.45 -4.10
CA GLY A 123 11.80 9.78 -3.72
C GLY A 123 11.87 10.83 -4.82
N CYS A 124 11.35 10.52 -6.01
CA CYS A 124 11.42 11.40 -7.19
C CYS A 124 12.85 11.78 -7.63
N ALA A 125 13.86 11.00 -7.30
CA ALA A 125 15.21 11.21 -7.83
C ALA A 125 15.31 10.81 -9.31
N ARG A 126 16.32 11.30 -10.02
CA ARG A 126 16.69 10.75 -11.33
C ARG A 126 17.19 9.31 -11.21
N GLY A 127 17.09 8.52 -12.27
CA GLY A 127 17.57 7.14 -12.31
C GLY A 127 16.52 6.15 -11.83
N VAL A 128 16.86 5.30 -10.86
CA VAL A 128 15.99 4.21 -10.35
C VAL A 128 14.57 4.67 -10.05
N ASP A 129 14.41 5.77 -9.30
CA ASP A 129 13.10 6.32 -8.94
C ASP A 129 12.26 6.72 -10.17
N THR A 130 12.89 7.18 -11.25
CA THR A 130 12.21 7.54 -12.51
C THR A 130 11.76 6.29 -13.25
N TRP A 131 12.65 5.31 -13.45
CA TRP A 131 12.34 4.10 -14.19
C TRP A 131 11.37 3.18 -13.44
N ALA A 132 11.42 3.17 -12.11
CA ALA A 132 10.47 2.45 -11.28
C ALA A 132 9.07 3.03 -11.44
N GLU A 133 8.93 4.36 -11.43
CA GLU A 133 7.64 4.99 -11.66
C GLU A 133 7.09 4.70 -13.06
N GLU A 134 7.92 4.78 -14.10
CA GLU A 134 7.52 4.42 -15.47
C GLU A 134 6.96 3.00 -15.54
N ALA A 135 7.65 2.04 -14.94
CA ALA A 135 7.22 0.64 -14.92
C ALA A 135 5.95 0.42 -14.09
N ALA A 136 5.84 1.06 -12.92
CA ALA A 136 4.68 0.94 -12.05
C ALA A 136 3.42 1.54 -12.67
N ARG A 137 3.54 2.67 -13.37
CA ARG A 137 2.42 3.25 -14.14
C ARG A 137 1.93 2.29 -15.23
N ALA A 138 2.85 1.64 -15.93
CA ALA A 138 2.49 0.66 -16.97
C ALA A 138 1.77 -0.58 -16.40
N VAL A 139 1.94 -0.88 -15.12
CA VAL A 139 1.25 -1.98 -14.40
C VAL A 139 -0.11 -1.54 -13.83
N GLY A 140 -0.40 -0.25 -13.77
CA GLY A 140 -1.61 0.27 -13.12
C GLY A 140 -1.47 0.39 -11.59
N ALA A 141 -0.25 0.56 -11.09
CA ALA A 141 0.00 0.83 -9.67
C ALA A 141 -0.20 2.32 -9.33
N THR A 142 -0.62 2.59 -8.11
CA THR A 142 -0.72 3.95 -7.55
C THR A 142 0.67 4.47 -7.16
N ILE A 143 1.02 5.68 -7.59
CA ILE A 143 2.33 6.27 -7.34
C ILE A 143 2.31 7.22 -6.13
N LEU A 144 3.14 6.91 -5.13
CA LEU A 144 3.37 7.72 -3.94
C LEU A 144 4.72 8.45 -4.04
N ARG A 145 4.69 9.66 -4.59
CA ARG A 145 5.85 10.54 -4.74
C ARG A 145 6.24 11.20 -3.41
N ARG A 146 7.52 11.18 -3.06
CA ARG A 146 8.08 11.83 -1.86
C ARG A 146 9.31 12.65 -2.23
N PRO A 147 9.14 13.83 -2.85
CA PRO A 147 10.27 14.67 -3.23
C PRO A 147 11.02 15.15 -1.98
N ALA A 148 12.34 15.34 -2.12
CA ALA A 148 13.16 15.92 -1.06
C ALA A 148 13.00 17.46 -1.02
N ASP A 149 12.87 18.01 0.18
CA ASP A 149 12.79 19.47 0.43
C ASP A 149 14.20 20.08 0.49
N TRP A 150 14.76 20.34 -0.70
CA TRP A 150 16.12 20.88 -0.86
C TRP A 150 16.24 22.30 -0.34
N ASP A 151 15.19 23.12 -0.44
CA ASP A 151 15.20 24.51 0.00
C ASP A 151 15.34 24.60 1.52
N ARG A 152 14.64 23.73 2.25
CA ARG A 152 14.67 23.72 3.71
C ARG A 152 15.91 23.02 4.29
N TYR A 153 16.32 21.90 3.71
CA TYR A 153 17.32 21.02 4.34
C TYR A 153 18.63 20.88 3.55
N GLY A 154 18.74 21.52 2.38
CA GLY A 154 19.92 21.47 1.53
C GLY A 154 20.38 20.05 1.25
N LYS A 155 21.69 19.80 1.32
CA LYS A 155 22.31 18.50 1.01
C LYS A 155 21.74 17.32 1.84
N ARG A 156 21.15 17.58 3.00
CA ARG A 156 20.58 16.55 3.88
C ARG A 156 19.15 16.16 3.52
N ALA A 157 18.47 16.94 2.68
CA ALA A 157 17.07 16.74 2.31
C ALA A 157 16.79 15.30 1.83
N GLY A 158 17.65 14.78 0.95
CA GLY A 158 17.57 13.41 0.47
C GLY A 158 17.62 12.38 1.60
N MET A 159 18.55 12.52 2.55
CA MET A 159 18.66 11.57 3.68
C MET A 159 17.51 11.68 4.69
N ILE A 160 16.92 12.87 4.86
CA ILE A 160 15.75 13.07 5.71
C ILE A 160 14.55 12.38 5.09
N ARG A 161 14.26 12.66 3.81
CA ARG A 161 13.23 11.94 3.03
C ARG A 161 13.51 10.43 2.98
N ASN A 162 14.79 10.02 2.83
CA ASN A 162 15.42 8.79 3.34
C ASN A 162 14.59 8.09 4.43
N ALA A 163 14.72 8.66 5.61
CA ALA A 163 14.13 8.19 6.84
C ALA A 163 12.60 8.23 6.81
N ASP A 164 12.03 9.29 6.23
CA ASP A 164 10.57 9.49 6.24
C ASP A 164 9.85 8.40 5.45
N MET A 165 10.29 8.10 4.22
CA MET A 165 9.71 7.01 3.42
C MET A 165 9.86 5.65 4.10
N PHE A 166 11.02 5.40 4.72
CA PHE A 166 11.25 4.16 5.47
C PHE A 166 10.29 4.03 6.66
N ASN A 167 10.12 5.10 7.43
CA ASN A 167 9.20 5.12 8.56
C ASN A 167 7.73 5.03 8.11
N GLU A 168 7.38 5.62 6.97
CA GLU A 168 6.05 5.49 6.36
C GLU A 168 5.78 4.05 5.95
N ALA A 169 6.72 3.40 5.24
CA ALA A 169 6.58 2.01 4.82
C ALA A 169 6.40 1.06 6.01
N ARG A 170 7.15 1.27 7.10
CA ARG A 170 7.01 0.48 8.34
C ARG A 170 5.64 0.56 9.01
N ARG A 171 4.90 1.64 8.78
CA ARG A 171 3.54 1.81 9.30
C ARG A 171 2.49 1.17 8.39
N ALA A 172 2.88 0.77 7.17
CA ALA A 172 2.00 -0.02 6.31
C ALA A 172 1.89 -1.45 6.84
N GLY A 173 0.68 -2.02 6.77
CA GLY A 173 0.43 -3.40 7.22
C GLY A 173 1.14 -4.45 6.37
N ASP A 174 1.33 -4.18 5.07
CA ASP A 174 2.04 -5.04 4.14
C ASP A 174 2.91 -4.19 3.21
N PHE A 175 4.22 -4.49 3.18
CA PHE A 175 5.17 -3.76 2.36
C PHE A 175 6.39 -4.61 1.96
N ARG A 176 7.03 -4.19 0.86
CA ARG A 176 8.33 -4.68 0.40
C ARG A 176 9.27 -3.51 0.17
N ILE A 177 10.57 -3.71 0.36
CA ILE A 177 11.59 -2.70 0.10
C ILE A 177 12.55 -3.24 -0.97
N LEU A 178 12.58 -2.59 -2.13
CA LEU A 178 13.51 -2.89 -3.23
C LEU A 178 14.57 -1.79 -3.32
N ILE A 179 15.83 -2.19 -3.21
CA ILE A 179 16.97 -1.28 -3.16
C ILE A 179 17.92 -1.57 -4.32
N PHE A 180 18.02 -0.65 -5.28
CA PHE A 180 18.90 -0.78 -6.43
C PHE A 180 20.22 -0.04 -6.19
N TRP A 181 21.27 -0.80 -5.91
CA TRP A 181 22.55 -0.25 -5.46
C TRP A 181 23.67 -0.49 -6.47
N ASP A 182 24.36 0.60 -6.83
CA ASP A 182 25.56 0.60 -7.69
C ASP A 182 26.85 0.26 -6.92
N GLY A 183 26.75 -0.07 -5.63
CA GLY A 183 27.91 -0.31 -4.76
C GLY A 183 28.57 0.95 -4.20
N ILE A 184 28.20 2.15 -4.65
CA ILE A 184 28.90 3.41 -4.35
C ILE A 184 27.98 4.46 -3.70
N SER A 185 26.71 4.51 -4.09
CA SER A 185 25.75 5.52 -3.64
C SER A 185 25.57 5.49 -2.12
N ARG A 186 26.10 6.51 -1.43
CA ARG A 186 25.97 6.69 0.03
C ARG A 186 24.52 6.82 0.48
N GLY A 187 23.68 7.49 -0.32
CA GLY A 187 22.26 7.65 -0.02
C GLY A 187 21.51 6.32 -0.07
N THR A 188 21.83 5.48 -1.06
CA THR A 188 21.28 4.13 -1.18
C THR A 188 21.79 3.23 -0.06
N LYS A 189 23.10 3.27 0.25
CA LYS A 189 23.70 2.55 1.37
C LYS A 189 23.00 2.90 2.70
N ASN A 190 22.67 4.18 2.93
CA ASN A 190 21.94 4.58 4.13
C ASN A 190 20.55 3.93 4.23
N MET A 191 19.86 3.68 3.12
CA MET A 191 18.59 2.92 3.14
C MET A 191 18.82 1.45 3.53
N ILE A 192 19.87 0.82 2.98
CA ILE A 192 20.25 -0.57 3.32
C ILE A 192 20.55 -0.67 4.82
N ASP A 193 21.41 0.22 5.33
CA ASP A 193 21.80 0.25 6.75
C ASP A 193 20.58 0.40 7.67
N ARG A 194 19.57 1.18 7.28
CA ARG A 194 18.30 1.33 8.03
C ARG A 194 17.49 0.03 8.05
N CYS A 195 17.39 -0.66 6.92
CA CYS A 195 16.65 -1.91 6.83
C CYS A 195 17.32 -3.01 7.69
N VAL A 196 18.66 -3.11 7.60
CA VAL A 196 19.46 -4.03 8.42
C VAL A 196 19.31 -3.72 9.92
N ALA A 197 19.48 -2.46 10.31
CA ALA A 197 19.38 -2.05 11.72
C ALA A 197 17.99 -2.30 12.32
N ALA A 198 16.93 -2.25 11.51
CA ALA A 198 15.57 -2.50 11.95
C ALA A 198 15.13 -3.97 11.82
N GLY A 199 15.98 -4.86 11.29
CA GLY A 199 15.65 -6.26 11.05
C GLY A 199 14.51 -6.46 10.03
N LEU A 200 14.35 -5.54 9.08
CA LEU A 200 13.25 -5.57 8.13
C LEU A 200 13.61 -6.33 6.84
N PRO A 201 12.69 -7.13 6.30
CA PRO A 201 12.85 -7.74 4.99
C PRO A 201 13.07 -6.67 3.91
N HIS A 202 14.15 -6.82 3.16
CA HIS A 202 14.49 -5.93 2.04
C HIS A 202 15.31 -6.71 1.02
N GLU A 203 15.26 -6.26 -0.22
CA GLU A 203 16.03 -6.83 -1.31
C GLU A 203 17.02 -5.82 -1.86
N VAL A 204 18.29 -6.21 -1.95
CA VAL A 204 19.33 -5.39 -2.57
C VAL A 204 19.66 -5.97 -3.94
N ILE A 205 19.29 -5.23 -4.99
CA ILE A 205 19.58 -5.57 -6.38
C ILE A 205 20.84 -4.84 -6.82
N ARG A 206 21.84 -5.60 -7.28
CA ARG A 206 23.07 -5.07 -7.90
C ARG A 206 23.06 -5.40 -9.40
N SER A 207 23.76 -4.59 -10.19
CA SER A 207 23.87 -4.78 -11.64
C SER A 207 24.60 -6.07 -12.03
N ASP A 208 25.50 -6.52 -11.17
CA ASP A 208 26.45 -7.59 -11.47
C ASP A 208 25.85 -8.97 -11.18
N SER A 209 24.61 -9.00 -10.66
CA SER A 209 23.91 -10.22 -10.24
C SER A 209 23.24 -10.97 -11.40
N ALA A 210 23.35 -10.49 -12.64
CA ALA A 210 22.86 -11.18 -13.83
C ALA A 210 24.01 -11.93 -14.53
N SER A 211 24.58 -12.93 -13.87
CA SER A 211 25.44 -13.96 -14.48
C SER A 211 25.64 -15.08 -13.47
N SER A 212 24.73 -16.06 -13.45
CA SER A 212 24.96 -17.49 -13.13
C SER A 212 23.66 -18.25 -13.31
#